data_AF-A0A2V7Q791-F1
#
_entry.id   AF-A0A2V7Q791-F1
#
_cell.length_a   1.000
_cell.length_b   1.000
_cell.length_c   1.000
_cell.angle_alpha   90.00
_cell.angle_beta   90.00
_cell.angle_gamma   90.00
#
_symmetry.space_group_name_H-M   'P 1'
#
loop_
_entity.id
_entity.type
_entity.pdbx_description
1 polymer ?
#
loop_
_entity_poly.entity_id
_entity_poly.type
_entity_poly.pdbx_seq_one_letter_code
_entity_poly.pdbx_strand_id
1 'polypeptide(L)'
;MLDGALILTLLLQGFQASPLNGTWELTRIFLPGPVPVERAVPIDSTVYLRITLETHVGDWISGRLYRRYRGEPDRSKVEAGPLRGTGRWIIGVELEKPVWERARTAAWLVGDTLRLGTPLVPGADSIELKRVRLDAPYPQSVLEVVTAP
;
A
#
# COMPACT_ATOMS: atom_id res chain seq x y z
N MET A 1 -14.19 16.86 38.33
CA MET A 1 -12.82 16.31 38.26
C MET A 1 -12.86 15.25 37.18
N LEU A 2 -12.22 15.49 36.03
CA LEU A 2 -12.07 14.46 35.01
C LEU A 2 -11.10 13.41 35.56
N ASP A 3 -11.58 12.17 35.64
CA ASP A 3 -10.88 11.04 36.24
C ASP A 3 -9.56 10.80 35.50
N GLY A 4 -8.46 10.56 36.23
CA GLY A 4 -7.12 10.37 35.65
C GLY A 4 -7.07 9.20 34.66
N ALA A 5 -7.96 8.21 34.83
CA ALA A 5 -8.17 7.11 33.90
C ALA A 5 -8.74 7.56 32.54
N LEU A 6 -9.62 8.57 32.52
CA LEU A 6 -10.24 9.07 31.28
C LEU A 6 -9.22 9.84 30.43
N ILE A 7 -8.37 10.64 31.09
CA ILE A 7 -7.28 11.39 30.44
C ILE A 7 -6.23 10.41 29.89
N LEU A 8 -5.88 9.37 30.65
CA LEU A 8 -4.94 8.34 30.19
C LEU A 8 -5.50 7.53 29.01
N THR A 9 -6.79 7.23 29.00
CA THR A 9 -7.46 6.52 27.88
C THR A 9 -7.53 7.40 26.63
N LEU A 10 -7.85 8.69 26.78
CA LEU A 10 -7.84 9.67 25.68
C LEU A 10 -6.43 9.88 25.09
N LEU A 11 -5.40 9.90 25.94
CA LEU A 11 -4.00 9.97 25.51
C LEU A 11 -3.57 8.67 24.80
N LEU A 12 -3.93 7.50 25.35
CA LEU A 12 -3.60 6.20 24.74
C LEU A 12 -4.29 5.99 23.39
N GLN A 13 -5.54 6.47 23.23
CA GLN A 13 -6.23 6.45 21.93
C GLN A 13 -5.63 7.46 20.93
N GLY A 14 -5.09 8.59 21.41
CA GLY A 14 -4.38 9.57 20.58
C GLY A 14 -3.00 9.12 20.10
N PHE A 15 -2.43 8.07 20.69
CA PHE A 15 -1.09 7.54 20.38
C PHE A 15 -1.08 6.13 19.78
N GLN A 16 -2.23 5.52 19.49
CA GLN A 16 -2.24 4.34 18.64
C GLN A 16 -1.84 4.76 17.22
N ALA A 17 -0.55 4.61 16.92
CA ALA A 17 -0.02 4.74 15.58
C ALA A 17 -0.92 3.93 14.65
N SER A 18 -1.51 4.60 13.66
CA SER A 18 -2.35 3.96 12.66
C SER A 18 -1.68 2.69 12.16
N PRO A 19 -2.41 1.59 12.00
CA PRO A 19 -1.80 0.34 11.59
C PRO A 19 -1.22 0.42 10.17
N LEU A 20 -1.53 1.48 9.40
CA LEU A 20 -0.88 1.81 8.13
C LEU A 20 0.51 2.44 8.27
N ASN A 21 0.87 3.04 9.41
CA ASN A 21 2.12 3.76 9.57
C ASN A 21 3.32 2.84 9.29
N GLY A 22 4.29 3.34 8.52
CA GLY A 22 5.52 2.62 8.19
C GLY A 22 5.69 2.35 6.69
N THR A 23 6.69 1.52 6.37
CA THR A 23 7.06 1.19 5.01
C THR A 23 6.54 -0.18 4.61
N TRP A 24 5.92 -0.23 3.43
CA TRP A 24 5.31 -1.41 2.84
C TRP A 24 5.91 -1.68 1.48
N GLU A 25 6.22 -2.94 1.21
CA GLU A 25 6.88 -3.38 -0.02
C GLU A 25 6.03 -4.41 -0.74
N LEU A 26 5.87 -4.23 -2.06
CA LEU A 26 5.15 -5.15 -2.93
C LEU A 26 5.77 -6.56 -2.87
N THR A 27 4.91 -7.55 -2.66
CA THR A 27 5.29 -8.97 -2.62
C THR A 27 4.51 -9.80 -3.62
N ARG A 28 3.21 -9.53 -3.79
CA ARG A 28 2.35 -10.28 -4.70
C ARG A 28 1.49 -9.38 -5.57
N ILE A 29 1.35 -9.76 -6.83
CA ILE A 29 0.47 -9.14 -7.81
C ILE A 29 -0.57 -10.19 -8.20
N PHE A 30 -1.85 -9.92 -7.94
CA PHE A 30 -2.94 -10.81 -8.34
C PHE A 30 -3.45 -10.38 -9.70
N LEU A 31 -3.39 -11.30 -10.67
CA LEU A 31 -3.79 -11.07 -12.06
C LEU A 31 -4.98 -11.96 -12.41
N PRO A 32 -5.94 -11.48 -13.20
CA PRO A 32 -6.99 -12.34 -13.73
C PRO A 32 -6.43 -13.24 -14.83
N GLY A 33 -6.84 -14.50 -14.88
CA GLY A 33 -6.50 -15.39 -15.99
C GLY A 33 -7.15 -16.76 -15.94
N PRO A 34 -7.24 -17.46 -17.08
CA PRO A 34 -8.01 -18.70 -17.18
C PRO A 34 -7.36 -19.91 -16.48
N VAL A 35 -6.06 -19.83 -16.21
CA VAL A 35 -5.27 -20.92 -15.61
C VAL A 35 -4.57 -20.39 -14.37
N PRO A 36 -4.91 -20.88 -13.17
CA PRO A 36 -4.20 -20.52 -11.96
C PRO A 36 -2.72 -20.87 -12.04
N VAL A 37 -1.86 -19.90 -11.76
CA VAL A 37 -0.41 -20.09 -11.76
C VAL A 37 0.27 -19.05 -10.87
N GLU A 38 1.33 -19.46 -10.18
CA GLU A 38 2.22 -18.56 -9.47
C GLU A 38 3.59 -18.53 -10.14
N ARG A 39 4.16 -17.34 -10.31
CA ARG A 39 5.51 -17.18 -10.87
C ARG A 39 6.26 -16.02 -10.25
N ALA A 40 7.54 -16.22 -9.96
CA ALA A 40 8.42 -15.12 -9.60
C ALA A 40 8.83 -14.35 -10.87
N VAL A 41 8.66 -13.04 -10.86
CA VAL A 41 9.03 -12.15 -11.97
C VAL A 41 10.06 -11.11 -11.51
N PRO A 42 11.11 -10.84 -12.28
CA PRO A 42 12.07 -9.78 -11.96
C PRO A 42 11.39 -8.42 -11.80
N ILE A 43 11.78 -7.64 -10.79
CA ILE A 43 11.17 -6.33 -10.50
C ILE A 43 11.26 -5.35 -11.69
N ASP A 44 12.28 -5.51 -12.54
CA ASP A 44 12.50 -4.67 -13.71
C ASP A 44 11.69 -5.11 -14.94
N SER A 45 11.06 -6.30 -14.91
CA SER A 45 10.16 -6.76 -15.98
C SER A 45 8.68 -6.47 -15.73
N THR A 46 8.32 -6.06 -14.52
CA THR A 46 6.94 -5.83 -14.08
C THR A 46 6.82 -4.50 -13.33
N VAL A 47 5.74 -4.31 -12.58
CA VAL A 47 5.63 -3.21 -11.62
C VAL A 47 6.19 -3.64 -10.27
N TYR A 48 7.12 -2.85 -9.74
CA TYR A 48 7.54 -2.91 -8.35
C TYR A 48 7.09 -1.65 -7.63
N LEU A 49 6.69 -1.74 -6.36
CA LEU A 49 6.50 -0.56 -5.53
C LEU A 49 6.83 -0.75 -4.07
N ARG A 50 7.21 0.36 -3.44
CA ARG A 50 7.38 0.54 -2.00
C ARG A 50 6.73 1.85 -1.59
N ILE A 51 5.88 1.79 -0.58
CA ILE A 51 5.13 2.95 -0.08
C ILE A 51 5.46 3.16 1.40
N THR A 52 5.73 4.40 1.79
CA THR A 52 5.90 4.78 3.20
C THR A 52 4.77 5.71 3.58
N LEU A 53 4.08 5.38 4.67
CA LEU A 53 2.87 6.07 5.14
C LEU A 53 3.06 6.58 6.57
N GLU A 54 2.50 7.76 6.82
CA GLU A 54 2.47 8.40 8.13
C GLU A 54 1.10 9.03 8.35
N THR A 55 0.49 8.71 9.48
CA THR A 55 -0.81 9.23 9.91
C THR A 55 -0.60 10.38 10.86
N HIS A 56 -1.38 11.43 10.65
CA HIS A 56 -1.28 12.70 11.33
C HIS A 56 -2.55 12.99 12.12
N VAL A 57 -2.53 14.08 12.89
CA VAL A 57 -3.70 14.57 13.64
C VAL A 57 -4.88 14.81 12.69
N GLY A 58 -6.04 14.24 13.02
CA GLY A 58 -7.24 14.30 12.17
C GLY A 58 -7.34 13.17 11.14
N ASP A 59 -6.58 12.09 11.33
CA ASP A 59 -6.57 10.85 10.52
C ASP A 59 -6.20 11.04 9.04
N TRP A 60 -5.69 12.20 8.65
CA TRP A 60 -5.10 12.35 7.32
C TRP A 60 -3.76 11.62 7.29
N ILE A 61 -3.50 10.96 6.17
CA ILE A 61 -2.32 10.14 5.96
C ILE A 61 -1.55 10.76 4.82
N SER A 62 -0.24 10.91 4.97
CA SER A 62 0.65 11.26 3.87
C SER A 62 1.76 10.26 3.73
N GLY A 63 2.52 10.39 2.66
CA GLY A 63 3.59 9.45 2.40
C GLY A 63 4.32 9.69 1.10
N ARG A 64 5.11 8.67 0.74
CA ARG A 64 5.85 8.64 -0.51
C ARG A 64 5.71 7.26 -1.14
N LEU A 65 5.49 7.26 -2.44
CA LEU A 65 5.52 6.07 -3.28
C LEU A 65 6.82 6.09 -4.08
N TYR A 66 7.58 5.00 -3.98
CA TYR A 66 8.57 4.62 -4.97
C TYR A 66 8.01 3.48 -5.79
N ARG A 67 8.02 3.62 -7.10
CA ARG A 67 7.55 2.64 -8.05
C ARG A 67 8.60 2.44 -9.15
N ARG A 68 8.66 1.23 -9.69
CA ARG A 68 9.30 0.95 -10.98
C ARG A 68 8.24 0.41 -11.90
N TYR A 69 8.12 0.98 -13.09
CA TYR A 69 7.29 0.43 -14.15
C TYR A 69 8.22 -0.12 -15.22
N ARG A 70 8.37 -1.45 -15.28
CA ARG A 70 9.30 -2.14 -16.19
C ARG A 70 10.74 -1.59 -16.08
N GLY A 71 11.22 -1.51 -14.84
CA GLY A 71 12.57 -1.02 -14.52
C GLY A 71 12.71 0.49 -14.48
N GLU A 72 11.80 1.25 -15.09
CA GLU A 72 11.85 2.70 -15.08
C GLU A 72 11.29 3.28 -13.77
N PRO A 73 12.03 4.14 -13.06
CA PRO A 73 11.56 4.72 -11.81
C PRO A 73 10.38 5.68 -12.03
N ASP A 74 9.49 5.70 -11.03
CA ASP A 74 8.32 6.56 -10.91
C ASP A 74 8.13 6.88 -9.42
N ARG A 75 7.98 8.15 -9.06
CA ARG A 75 7.94 8.61 -7.66
C ARG A 75 6.76 9.55 -7.47
N SER A 76 6.03 9.34 -6.39
CA SER A 76 4.85 10.15 -6.11
C SER A 76 4.73 10.50 -4.64
N LYS A 77 4.10 11.65 -4.36
CA LYS A 77 3.56 11.92 -3.03
C LYS A 77 2.30 11.08 -2.84
N VAL A 78 2.09 10.66 -1.60
CA VAL A 78 0.88 9.95 -1.21
C VAL A 78 0.03 10.87 -0.36
N GLU A 79 -1.26 10.90 -0.69
CA GLU A 79 -2.30 11.46 0.16
C GLU A 79 -3.34 10.38 0.42
N ALA A 80 -3.70 10.16 1.67
CA ALA A 80 -4.60 9.08 2.05
C ALA A 80 -5.46 9.47 3.25
N GLY A 81 -6.51 8.71 3.47
CA GLY A 81 -7.38 8.90 4.62
C GLY A 81 -8.34 7.72 4.82
N PRO A 82 -8.94 7.60 6.01
CA PRO A 82 -9.87 6.53 6.32
C PRO A 82 -11.16 6.67 5.50
N LEU A 83 -11.63 5.55 4.96
CA LEU A 83 -13.00 5.41 4.49
C LEU A 83 -13.87 5.07 5.71
N ARG A 84 -14.43 6.11 6.34
CA ARG A 84 -15.13 6.01 7.64
C ARG A 84 -16.16 4.88 7.65
N GLY A 85 -16.16 4.09 8.73
CA GLY A 85 -17.10 2.99 8.95
C GLY A 85 -16.78 1.68 8.21
N THR A 86 -15.66 1.60 7.47
CA THR A 86 -15.33 0.40 6.66
C THR A 86 -14.10 -0.37 7.12
N GLY A 87 -13.27 0.21 8.00
CA GLY A 87 -11.95 -0.34 8.31
C GLY A 87 -10.97 -0.32 7.14
N ARG A 88 -11.26 0.49 6.11
CA ARG A 88 -10.43 0.66 4.91
C ARG A 88 -9.94 2.09 4.79
N TRP A 89 -8.97 2.30 3.91
CA TRP A 89 -8.43 3.60 3.56
C TRP A 89 -8.48 3.81 2.05
N ILE A 90 -8.49 5.07 1.63
CA ILE A 90 -8.25 5.43 0.23
C ILE A 90 -6.86 6.05 0.15
N ILE A 91 -6.05 5.55 -0.78
CA ILE A 91 -4.70 6.03 -1.06
C ILE A 91 -4.70 6.66 -2.46
N GLY A 92 -4.40 7.94 -2.52
CA GLY A 92 -4.24 8.74 -3.73
C GLY A 92 -2.77 8.96 -4.07
N VAL A 93 -2.42 8.79 -5.34
CA VAL A 93 -1.09 9.08 -5.90
C VAL A 93 -1.21 9.61 -7.33
N GLU A 94 -0.19 10.31 -7.79
CA GLU A 94 -0.01 10.64 -9.21
C GLU A 94 1.01 9.65 -9.81
N LEU A 95 0.65 8.96 -10.88
CA LEU A 95 1.51 8.00 -11.58
C LEU A 95 1.96 8.62 -12.90
N GLU A 96 3.23 8.48 -13.27
CA GLU A 96 3.73 8.97 -14.57
C GLU A 96 3.58 7.94 -15.68
N LYS A 97 3.65 6.65 -15.33
CA LYS A 97 3.72 5.53 -16.28
C LYS A 97 2.60 4.50 -16.04
N PRO A 98 2.07 3.83 -17.08
CA PRO A 98 2.42 3.95 -18.50
C PRO A 98 1.90 5.23 -19.17
N VAL A 99 0.90 5.85 -18.56
CA VAL A 99 0.36 7.15 -18.93
C VAL A 99 0.19 7.93 -17.63
N TRP A 100 0.32 9.26 -17.71
CA TRP A 100 0.10 10.08 -16.54
C TRP A 100 -1.35 9.95 -16.05
N GLU A 101 -1.53 9.66 -14.77
CA GLU A 101 -2.87 9.58 -14.17
C GLU A 101 -2.87 9.90 -12.67
N ARG A 102 -4.02 10.32 -12.17
CA ARG A 102 -4.30 10.40 -10.73
C ARG A 102 -5.01 9.12 -10.30
N ALA A 103 -4.28 8.24 -9.64
CA ALA A 103 -4.79 6.97 -9.16
C ALA A 103 -5.35 7.11 -7.72
N ARG A 104 -6.47 6.42 -7.45
CA ARG A 104 -7.00 6.23 -6.10
C ARG A 104 -7.31 4.77 -5.87
N THR A 105 -6.66 4.16 -4.88
CA THR A 105 -6.85 2.75 -4.54
C THR A 105 -7.44 2.59 -3.15
N ALA A 106 -8.34 1.62 -2.99
CA ALA A 106 -8.75 1.16 -1.67
C ALA A 106 -7.62 0.34 -1.05
N ALA A 107 -7.43 0.51 0.25
CA ALA A 107 -6.40 -0.13 1.05
C ALA A 107 -7.03 -0.76 2.30
N TRP A 108 -6.59 -1.96 2.65
CA TRP A 108 -7.04 -2.65 3.87
C TRP A 108 -5.97 -3.64 4.34
N LEU A 109 -6.03 -4.00 5.62
CA LEU A 109 -5.12 -4.98 6.20
C LEU A 109 -5.75 -6.38 6.16
N VAL A 110 -4.92 -7.38 5.84
CA VAL A 110 -5.26 -8.81 5.94
C VAL A 110 -4.19 -9.45 6.82
N GLY A 111 -4.44 -9.50 8.13
CA GLY A 111 -3.38 -9.81 9.09
C GLY A 111 -2.28 -8.75 9.02
N ASP A 112 -1.04 -9.17 8.77
CA ASP A 112 0.15 -8.31 8.70
C ASP A 112 0.47 -7.79 7.29
N THR A 113 -0.34 -8.11 6.29
CA THR A 113 -0.18 -7.61 4.92
C THR A 113 -1.13 -6.45 4.63
N LEU A 114 -0.61 -5.45 3.93
CA LEU A 114 -1.40 -4.38 3.34
C LEU A 114 -1.83 -4.81 1.95
N ARG A 115 -3.13 -4.88 1.72
CA ARG A 115 -3.70 -5.16 0.40
C ARG A 115 -4.23 -3.87 -0.21
N LEU A 116 -3.88 -3.65 -1.48
CA LEU A 116 -4.36 -2.53 -2.28
C LEU A 116 -5.17 -3.07 -3.47
N GLY A 117 -6.16 -2.29 -3.89
CA GLY A 117 -6.84 -2.51 -5.16
C GLY A 117 -5.96 -2.22 -6.39
N THR A 118 -6.61 -1.96 -7.52
CA THR A 118 -6.06 -2.16 -8.87
C THR A 118 -5.21 -1.04 -9.50
N PRO A 119 -5.30 0.26 -9.16
CA PRO A 119 -4.77 1.27 -10.08
C PRO A 119 -3.24 1.42 -10.04
N LEU A 120 -2.53 0.84 -9.06
CA LEU A 120 -1.07 0.98 -8.98
C LEU A 120 -0.31 0.02 -9.91
N VAL A 121 -0.94 -1.11 -10.25
CA VAL A 121 -0.40 -2.14 -11.15
C VAL A 121 -1.42 -2.39 -12.26
N PRO A 122 -1.18 -1.89 -13.49
CA PRO A 122 -2.12 -2.05 -14.59
C PRO A 122 -2.48 -3.52 -14.84
N GLY A 123 -3.77 -3.82 -14.89
CA GLY A 123 -4.29 -5.16 -15.14
C GLY A 123 -4.30 -6.11 -13.93
N ALA A 124 -3.87 -5.68 -12.75
CA ALA A 124 -3.99 -6.46 -11.53
C ALA A 124 -5.37 -6.28 -10.87
N ASP A 125 -5.91 -7.35 -10.28
CA ASP A 125 -7.12 -7.33 -9.46
C ASP A 125 -6.86 -6.78 -8.05
N SER A 126 -5.65 -7.01 -7.55
CA SER A 126 -5.15 -6.44 -6.29
C SER A 126 -3.66 -6.73 -6.13
N ILE A 127 -3.05 -6.10 -5.14
CA ILE A 127 -1.65 -6.34 -4.77
C ILE A 127 -1.50 -6.47 -3.26
N GLU A 128 -0.55 -7.30 -2.83
CA GLU A 128 -0.19 -7.47 -1.41
C GLU A 128 1.21 -6.93 -1.14
N LEU A 129 1.30 -6.17 -0.06
CA LEU A 129 2.52 -5.60 0.45
C LEU A 129 2.80 -6.12 1.85
N LYS A 130 4.06 -6.42 2.12
CA LYS A 130 4.54 -6.73 3.48
C LYS A 130 5.17 -5.50 4.10
N ARG A 131 5.13 -5.42 5.43
CA ARG A 131 5.88 -4.41 6.18
C ARG A 131 7.38 -4.68 6.07
N VAL A 132 8.17 -3.63 5.84
CA VAL A 132 9.64 -3.69 5.80
C VAL A 132 10.25 -2.52 6.57
N ARG A 133 11.52 -2.63 6.93
CA ARG A 133 12.31 -1.49 7.42
C ARG A 133 12.54 -0.51 6.27
N LEU A 134 12.63 0.78 6.59
CA LEU A 134 12.80 1.84 5.58
C LEU A 134 14.05 1.62 4.70
N ASP A 135 15.12 1.10 5.30
CA ASP A 135 16.43 0.83 4.71
C ASP A 135 16.59 -0.59 4.14
N ALA A 136 15.53 -1.39 4.11
CA ALA A 136 15.60 -2.74 3.57
C ALA A 136 16.03 -2.73 2.09
N PRO A 137 16.90 -3.65 1.64
CA PRO A 137 17.25 -3.74 0.22
C PRO A 137 16.01 -4.05 -0.62
N TYR A 138 16.01 -3.61 -1.88
CA TYR A 138 14.93 -3.96 -2.82
C TYR A 138 14.99 -5.44 -3.19
N PRO A 139 13.84 -6.14 -3.29
CA PRO A 139 13.80 -7.52 -3.72
C PRO A 139 14.23 -7.63 -5.20
N GLN A 140 14.73 -8.79 -5.59
CA GLN A 140 15.08 -9.07 -7.00
C GLN A 140 13.84 -9.40 -7.84
N SER A 141 12.78 -9.90 -7.19
CA SER A 141 11.55 -10.33 -7.85
C SER A 141 10.31 -10.09 -6.99
N VAL A 142 9.15 -10.04 -7.62
CA VAL A 142 7.83 -10.15 -6.98
C VAL A 142 7.12 -11.42 -7.46
N LEU A 143 6.10 -11.87 -6.74
CA LEU A 143 5.31 -13.01 -7.13
C LEU A 143 4.06 -12.54 -7.90
N GLU A 144 3.90 -12.97 -9.15
CA GLU A 144 2.63 -12.86 -9.86
C GLU A 144 1.79 -14.10 -9.58
N VAL A 145 0.55 -13.89 -9.17
CA VAL A 145 -0.44 -14.91 -8.84
C VAL A 145 -1.61 -14.73 -9.79
N VAL A 146 -1.75 -15.62 -10.76
CA VAL A 146 -2.89 -15.65 -11.67
C VAL A 146 -4.02 -16.41 -11.00
N THR A 147 -5.20 -15.79 -10.89
CA THR A 147 -6.40 -16.40 -10.34
C THR A 147 -7.45 -16.58 -11.41
N ALA A 148 -8.15 -17.73 -11.37
CA ALA A 148 -9.33 -17.96 -12.19
C ALA A 148 -10.43 -16.94 -11.83
N PRO A 149 -11.22 -16.47 -12.82
CA PRO A 149 -12.38 -15.61 -12.59
C PRO A 149 -13.43 -16.24 -11.66
#